data_AF-A0A6N7YC80-F1
#
_entry.id   AF-A0A6N7YC80-F1
#
_cell.length_a   1.000
_cell.length_b   1.000
_cell.length_c   1.000
_cell.angle_alpha   90.00
_cell.angle_beta   90.00
_cell.angle_gamma   90.00
#
_symmetry.space_group_name_H-M   'P 1'
#
loop_
_entity.id
_entity.type
_entity.pdbx_description
1 polymer ?
#
loop_
_entity_poly.entity_id
_entity_poly.type
_entity_poly.pdbx_seq_one_letter_code
_entity_poly.pdbx_strand_id
1 'polypeptide(L)'
;MIRTTDRDTQSGGDRPPLPPILDLPGVDEGPMRRDLKRQIQQLERDIAEFHIENCPYEAFSASPARGPAVLTNEQLEQVRDELTEIRAELHERVTQRDVDSMLAGLEAETARADEVGIIERLKRRLLGKR
;
A
#
# COMPACT_ATOMS: atom_id res chain seq x y z
N MET A 1 42.75 -31.26 -48.89
CA MET A 1 42.11 -32.53 -48.48
C MET A 1 43.07 -33.21 -47.51
N ILE A 2 42.83 -33.50 -46.23
CA ILE A 2 41.63 -33.58 -45.37
C ILE A 2 42.01 -33.10 -43.94
N ARG A 3 40.97 -32.65 -43.21
CA ARG A 3 40.79 -32.33 -41.77
C ARG A 3 41.55 -33.28 -40.82
N THR A 4 41.92 -32.99 -39.57
CA THR A 4 41.23 -32.36 -38.42
C THR A 4 42.23 -32.33 -37.25
N THR A 5 42.19 -31.32 -36.38
CA THR A 5 42.39 -31.36 -34.90
C THR A 5 42.30 -29.91 -34.43
N ASP A 6 41.18 -29.55 -33.84
CA ASP A 6 40.99 -29.49 -32.38
C ASP A 6 41.29 -28.08 -31.87
N ARG A 7 40.23 -27.30 -31.70
CA ARG A 7 40.26 -25.92 -31.19
C ARG A 7 39.22 -25.81 -30.09
N ASP A 8 39.51 -26.49 -28.99
CA ASP A 8 38.88 -26.21 -27.70
C ASP A 8 39.52 -24.94 -27.12
N THR A 9 38.94 -23.78 -27.43
CA THR A 9 39.22 -22.56 -26.67
C THR A 9 38.39 -22.54 -25.40
N GLN A 10 39.07 -22.74 -24.27
CA GLN A 10 38.65 -22.32 -22.94
C GLN A 10 38.14 -20.88 -22.94
N SER A 11 37.02 -20.64 -22.27
CA SER A 11 36.84 -19.45 -21.44
C SER A 11 35.94 -19.83 -20.28
N GLY A 12 36.60 -20.13 -19.15
CA GLY A 12 35.97 -20.20 -17.85
C GLY A 12 35.37 -18.84 -17.52
N GLY A 13 34.05 -18.77 -17.52
CA GLY A 13 33.32 -17.76 -16.79
C GLY A 13 33.21 -18.24 -15.36
N ASP A 14 34.15 -17.79 -14.52
CA ASP A 14 34.00 -17.77 -13.05
C ASP A 14 32.72 -17.00 -12.72
N ARG A 15 31.58 -17.69 -12.70
CA ARG A 15 30.44 -17.23 -11.92
C ARG A 15 30.83 -17.52 -10.46
N PRO A 16 30.90 -16.52 -9.58
CA PRO A 16 31.11 -16.79 -8.16
C PRO A 16 30.04 -17.80 -7.73
N PRO A 17 30.39 -18.84 -6.95
CA PRO A 17 29.39 -19.77 -6.46
C PRO A 17 28.33 -18.95 -5.74
N LEU A 18 27.07 -19.07 -6.19
CA LEU A 18 25.94 -18.55 -5.44
C LEU A 18 26.11 -19.07 -4.00
N PRO A 19 26.01 -18.20 -2.97
CA PRO A 19 26.09 -18.67 -1.59
C PRO A 19 25.09 -19.81 -1.45
N PRO A 20 25.46 -20.93 -0.79
CA PRO A 20 24.53 -22.01 -0.59
C PRO A 20 23.28 -21.38 0.02
N ILE A 21 22.15 -21.51 -0.69
CA ILE A 21 20.85 -21.24 -0.10
C ILE A 21 20.88 -22.10 1.16
N LEU A 22 20.91 -21.44 2.31
CA LEU A 22 20.74 -22.09 3.59
C LEU A 22 19.36 -22.72 3.53
N ASP A 23 19.30 -23.93 2.98
CA ASP A 23 18.22 -24.87 3.17
C ASP A 23 18.24 -25.15 4.67
N LEU A 24 17.56 -24.26 5.42
CA LEU A 24 17.31 -24.39 6.83
C LEU A 24 16.69 -25.78 7.02
N PRO A 25 17.42 -26.73 7.62
CA PRO A 25 17.00 -28.11 7.67
C PRO A 25 15.77 -28.18 8.57
N GLY A 26 14.62 -28.51 7.97
CA GLY A 26 13.46 -29.04 8.70
C GLY A 26 13.01 -28.20 9.89
N VAL A 27 12.86 -26.88 9.74
CA VAL A 27 12.00 -26.15 10.69
C VAL A 27 10.58 -26.60 10.38
N ASP A 28 10.12 -27.61 11.12
CA ASP A 28 8.73 -28.03 11.15
C ASP A 28 7.90 -26.74 11.27
N GLU A 29 7.25 -26.32 10.19
CA GLU A 29 6.37 -25.16 10.19
C GLU A 29 5.15 -25.57 11.01
N GLY A 30 5.29 -25.47 12.33
CA GLY A 30 4.19 -25.70 13.25
C GLY A 30 2.97 -24.89 12.79
N PRO A 31 1.74 -25.39 13.04
CA PRO A 31 0.50 -24.81 12.51
C PRO A 31 0.41 -23.29 12.74
N MET A 32 0.90 -22.82 13.90
CA MET A 32 0.97 -21.40 14.27
C MET A 32 1.76 -20.54 13.26
N ARG A 33 2.92 -20.99 12.78
CA ARG A 33 3.74 -20.22 11.84
C ARG A 33 3.08 -20.11 10.47
N ARG A 34 2.42 -21.19 10.05
CA ARG A 34 1.65 -21.22 8.79
C ARG A 34 0.46 -20.27 8.86
N ASP A 35 -0.22 -20.23 10.00
CA ASP A 35 -1.35 -19.33 10.22
C ASP A 35 -0.91 -17.87 10.26
N LEU A 36 0.20 -17.54 10.94
CA LEU A 36 0.77 -16.18 10.93
C LEU A 36 1.15 -15.73 9.51
N LYS A 37 1.81 -16.59 8.73
CA LYS A 37 2.14 -16.28 7.32
C LYS A 37 0.89 -16.02 6.47
N ARG A 38 -0.19 -16.79 6.69
CA ARG A 38 -1.47 -16.58 6.01
C ARG A 38 -2.12 -15.25 6.42
N GLN A 39 -2.11 -14.93 7.70
CA GLN A 39 -2.64 -13.66 8.22
C GLN A 39 -1.89 -12.46 7.63
N ILE A 40 -0.55 -12.50 7.64
CA ILE A 40 0.29 -11.46 7.03
C ILE A 40 -0.03 -11.32 5.55
N GLN A 41 -0.06 -12.42 4.80
CA GLN A 41 -0.38 -12.37 3.37
C GLN A 41 -1.78 -11.81 3.10
N GLN A 42 -2.75 -12.13 3.94
CA GLN A 42 -4.10 -11.57 3.80
C GLN A 42 -4.11 -10.08 4.11
N LEU A 43 -3.45 -9.64 5.19
CA LEU A 43 -3.33 -8.22 5.53
C LEU A 43 -2.62 -7.43 4.44
N GLU A 44 -1.52 -7.94 3.88
CA GLU A 44 -0.82 -7.31 2.75
C GLU A 44 -1.75 -7.12 1.54
N ARG A 45 -2.57 -8.12 1.22
CA ARG A 45 -3.55 -8.03 0.12
C ARG A 45 -4.65 -7.02 0.43
N ASP A 46 -5.24 -7.09 1.62
CA ASP A 46 -6.31 -6.17 2.03
C ASP A 46 -5.82 -4.72 2.00
N ILE A 47 -4.61 -4.46 2.49
CA ILE A 47 -4.01 -3.12 2.48
C ILE A 47 -3.71 -2.69 1.05
N ALA A 48 -3.15 -3.57 0.21
CA ALA A 48 -2.86 -3.24 -1.18
C ALA A 48 -4.14 -2.92 -1.98
N GLU A 49 -5.20 -3.71 -1.79
CA GLU A 49 -6.51 -3.50 -2.42
C GLU A 49 -7.11 -2.17 -1.95
N PHE A 50 -7.16 -1.93 -0.63
CA PHE A 50 -7.66 -0.68 -0.07
C PHE A 50 -6.87 0.54 -0.55
N HIS A 51 -5.55 0.41 -0.67
CA HIS A 51 -4.67 1.46 -1.17
C HIS A 51 -4.92 1.76 -2.66
N ILE A 52 -5.12 0.74 -3.49
CA ILE A 52 -5.46 0.93 -4.92
C ILE A 52 -6.80 1.66 -5.06
N GLU A 53 -7.79 1.30 -4.25
CA GLU A 53 -9.13 1.88 -4.31
C GLU A 53 -9.17 3.34 -3.83
N ASN A 54 -8.47 3.65 -2.72
CA ASN A 54 -8.64 4.92 -2.03
C ASN A 54 -7.50 5.92 -2.25
N CYS A 55 -6.31 5.41 -2.63
CA CYS A 55 -5.08 6.18 -2.78
C CYS A 55 -4.31 5.82 -4.09
N PRO A 56 -4.94 5.89 -5.27
CA PRO A 56 -4.33 5.41 -6.53
C PRO A 56 -3.06 6.15 -6.97
N TYR A 57 -2.76 7.32 -6.38
CA TYR A 57 -1.60 8.15 -6.71
C TYR A 57 -0.50 8.13 -5.65
N GLU A 58 -0.70 7.44 -4.51
CA GLU A 58 0.35 7.27 -3.49
C GLU A 58 1.14 5.99 -3.79
N ALA A 59 2.45 5.99 -3.49
CA ALA A 59 3.27 4.79 -3.65
C ALA A 59 3.16 3.93 -2.38
N PHE A 60 2.71 2.68 -2.54
CA PHE A 60 2.64 1.73 -1.43
C PHE A 60 4.04 1.38 -0.92
N SER A 61 4.39 1.82 0.29
CA SER A 61 5.74 1.68 0.86
C SER A 61 5.87 0.55 1.89
N ALA A 62 4.78 -0.12 2.27
CA ALA A 62 4.81 -1.21 3.24
C ALA A 62 5.29 -2.51 2.56
N SER A 63 6.59 -2.59 2.28
CA SER A 63 7.26 -3.85 1.99
C SER A 63 8.22 -4.14 3.15
N PRO A 64 8.02 -5.21 3.94
CA PRO A 64 8.99 -5.60 4.94
C PRO A 64 10.35 -5.87 4.27
N ALA A 65 11.43 -5.41 4.90
CA ALA A 65 12.79 -5.46 4.34
C ALA A 65 13.31 -6.88 4.04
N ARG A 66 12.64 -7.93 4.55
CA ARG A 66 12.93 -9.34 4.29
C ARG A 66 11.62 -10.14 4.29
N GLY A 67 11.51 -11.11 3.38
CA GLY A 67 10.31 -11.95 3.26
C GLY A 67 10.09 -12.89 4.46
N PRO A 68 8.83 -13.31 4.70
CA PRO A 68 8.41 -14.06 5.90
C PRO A 68 9.04 -15.45 6.05
N ALA A 69 9.72 -15.96 5.02
CA ALA A 69 10.48 -17.21 5.08
C ALA A 69 11.71 -17.12 6.00
N VAL A 70 12.28 -15.92 6.16
CA VAL A 70 13.54 -15.70 6.90
C VAL A 70 13.27 -15.25 8.36
N LEU A 71 12.02 -14.90 8.68
CA LEU A 71 11.64 -14.33 9.97
C LEU A 71 11.31 -15.40 11.02
N THR A 72 11.66 -15.13 12.28
CA THR A 72 11.23 -15.92 13.46
C THR A 72 9.74 -15.74 13.73
N ASN A 73 9.13 -16.58 14.59
CA ASN A 73 7.71 -16.44 14.94
C ASN A 73 7.41 -15.08 15.60
N GLU A 74 8.26 -14.63 16.53
CA GLU A 74 8.13 -13.31 17.16
C GLU A 74 8.22 -12.17 16.13
N GLN A 75 9.12 -12.29 15.15
CA GLN A 75 9.22 -11.32 14.07
C GLN A 75 7.99 -11.35 13.15
N LEU A 76 7.38 -12.51 12.92
CA LEU A 76 6.14 -12.61 12.15
C LEU A 76 4.96 -11.97 12.91
N GLU A 77 4.89 -12.16 14.22
CA GLU A 77 3.89 -11.47 15.06
C GLU A 77 4.08 -9.96 15.02
N GLN A 78 5.32 -9.48 15.14
CA GLN A 78 5.63 -8.07 15.01
C GLN A 78 5.22 -7.50 13.64
N VAL A 79 5.52 -8.21 12.55
CA VAL A 79 5.10 -7.80 11.19
C VAL A 79 3.58 -7.78 11.05
N ARG A 80 2.86 -8.76 11.65
CA ARG A 80 1.39 -8.74 11.66
C ARG A 80 0.86 -7.51 12.39
N ASP A 81 1.44 -7.18 13.54
CA ASP A 81 0.99 -6.06 14.37
C ASP A 81 1.28 -4.72 13.65
N GLU A 82 2.46 -4.56 13.06
CA GLU A 82 2.82 -3.41 12.22
C GLU A 82 1.87 -3.26 11.01
N LEU A 83 1.54 -4.35 10.30
CA LEU A 83 0.58 -4.31 9.20
C LEU A 83 -0.83 -3.96 9.67
N THR A 84 -1.22 -4.39 10.86
CA THR A 84 -2.53 -4.07 11.45
C THR A 84 -2.61 -2.58 11.79
N GLU A 85 -1.53 -2.01 12.32
CA GLU A 85 -1.42 -0.59 12.60
C GLU A 85 -1.46 0.24 11.31
N ILE A 86 -0.66 -0.13 10.30
CA ILE A 86 -0.66 0.53 8.98
C ILE A 86 -2.07 0.52 8.36
N ARG A 87 -2.79 -0.60 8.47
CA ARG A 87 -4.18 -0.70 8.00
C ARG A 87 -5.10 0.29 8.74
N ALA A 88 -4.99 0.38 10.06
CA ALA A 88 -5.81 1.28 10.85
C ALA A 88 -5.54 2.75 10.50
N GLU A 89 -4.27 3.14 10.40
CA GLU A 89 -3.87 4.49 10.01
C GLU A 89 -4.36 4.87 8.61
N LEU A 90 -4.28 3.94 7.64
CA LEU A 90 -4.75 4.16 6.28
C LEU A 90 -6.27 4.40 6.24
N HIS A 91 -7.04 3.62 7.00
CA HIS A 91 -8.49 3.81 7.14
C HIS A 91 -8.85 5.15 7.78
N GLU A 92 -8.14 5.55 8.83
CA GLU A 92 -8.36 6.83 9.50
C GLU A 92 -8.09 8.00 8.56
N ARG A 93 -6.98 7.96 7.81
CA ARG A 93 -6.63 9.00 6.82
C ARG A 93 -7.68 9.16 5.74
N VAL A 94 -8.18 8.05 5.19
CA VAL A 94 -9.23 8.09 4.15
C VAL A 94 -10.52 8.65 4.72
N THR A 95 -10.92 8.20 5.91
CA THR A 95 -12.12 8.70 6.59
C THR A 95 -12.03 10.21 6.84
N GLN A 96 -10.89 10.69 7.31
CA GLN A 96 -10.68 12.13 7.55
C GLN A 96 -10.77 12.94 6.26
N ARG A 97 -10.15 12.46 5.18
CA ARG A 97 -10.23 13.12 3.86
C ARG A 97 -11.67 13.25 3.37
N ASP A 98 -12.46 12.18 3.54
CA ASP A 98 -13.85 12.18 3.10
C ASP A 98 -14.70 13.15 3.93
N VAL A 99 -14.48 13.19 5.25
CA VAL A 99 -15.13 14.17 6.16
C VAL A 99 -14.75 15.60 5.76
N ASP A 100 -13.48 15.89 5.53
CA ASP A 100 -13.01 17.21 5.12
C ASP A 100 -13.65 17.63 3.78
N SER A 101 -13.77 16.69 2.84
CA SER A 101 -14.43 16.96 1.55
C SER A 101 -15.93 17.22 1.70
N MET A 102 -16.62 16.54 2.61
CA MET A 102 -18.04 16.80 2.89
C MET A 102 -18.26 18.17 3.54
N LEU A 103 -17.40 18.53 4.51
CA LEU A 103 -17.45 19.83 5.19
C LEU A 103 -17.22 20.96 4.19
N ALA A 104 -16.20 20.84 3.32
CA ALA A 104 -15.94 21.82 2.27
C ALA A 104 -17.12 21.99 1.31
N GLY A 105 -17.83 20.90 0.99
CA GLY A 105 -19.05 20.94 0.18
C GLY A 105 -20.18 21.72 0.85
N LEU A 106 -20.41 21.48 2.14
CA LEU A 106 -21.43 22.18 2.93
C LEU A 106 -21.11 23.67 3.10
N GLU A 107 -19.85 24.02 3.34
CA GLU A 107 -19.41 25.41 3.41
C GLU A 107 -19.61 26.13 2.07
N ALA A 108 -19.31 25.47 0.95
CA ALA A 108 -19.55 26.03 -0.37
C ALA A 108 -21.05 26.22 -0.68
N GLU A 109 -21.89 25.29 -0.24
CA GLU A 109 -23.34 25.36 -0.44
C GLU A 109 -23.99 26.46 0.42
N THR A 110 -23.58 26.58 1.68
CA THR A 110 -24.03 27.67 2.57
C THR A 110 -23.60 29.04 2.06
N ALA A 111 -22.35 29.19 1.59
CA ALA A 111 -21.88 30.43 0.97
C ALA A 111 -22.70 30.83 -0.28
N ARG A 112 -23.06 29.87 -1.13
CA ARG A 112 -23.94 30.12 -2.29
C ARG A 112 -25.35 30.54 -1.87
N ALA A 113 -25.92 29.89 -0.84
CA ALA A 113 -27.24 30.23 -0.33
C ALA A 113 -27.28 31.67 0.22
N ASP A 114 -26.22 32.08 0.93
CA ASP A 114 -26.06 33.44 1.43
C ASP A 114 -25.95 34.46 0.31
N GLU A 115 -25.18 34.18 -0.74
CA GLU A 115 -25.05 35.03 -1.92
C GLU A 115 -26.42 35.25 -2.61
N VAL A 116 -27.19 34.18 -2.82
CA VAL A 116 -28.55 34.27 -3.37
C VAL A 116 -29.45 35.12 -2.48
N GLY A 117 -29.39 34.94 -1.16
CA GLY A 117 -30.15 35.74 -0.19
C GLY A 117 -29.76 37.22 -0.19
N ILE A 118 -28.48 37.56 -0.39
CA ILE A 118 -28.00 38.93 -0.54
C ILE A 118 -28.57 39.56 -1.81
N ILE A 119 -28.49 38.85 -2.94
CA ILE A 119 -28.98 39.32 -4.24
C ILE A 119 -30.50 39.59 -4.18
N GLU A 120 -31.28 38.69 -3.61
CA GLU A 120 -32.74 38.87 -3.49
C GLU A 120 -33.11 40.07 -2.60
N ARG A 121 -32.37 40.32 -1.51
CA ARG A 121 -32.55 41.52 -0.68
C ARG A 121 -32.23 42.80 -1.44
N LEU A 122 -31.17 42.80 -2.26
CA LEU A 122 -30.80 43.94 -3.10
C LEU A 122 -31.87 44.23 -4.16
N LYS A 123 -32.37 43.20 -4.86
CA LYS A 123 -33.45 43.34 -5.85
C LYS A 123 -34.70 43.98 -5.25
N ARG A 124 -35.18 43.51 -4.10
CA ARG A 124 -36.35 44.11 -3.43
C ARG A 124 -36.15 45.57 -3.08
N ARG A 125 -34.95 45.94 -2.60
CA ARG A 125 -34.62 47.33 -2.26
C ARG A 125 -34.57 48.26 -3.48
N LEU A 126 -34.09 47.75 -4.61
CA LEU A 126 -34.00 48.52 -5.86
C LEU A 126 -35.35 48.66 -6.57
N LEU A 127 -36.17 47.60 -6.56
CA LEU A 127 -37.47 47.57 -7.24
C LEU A 127 -38.62 48.14 -6.40
N GLY A 128 -38.50 48.15 -5.07
CA GLY A 128 -39.50 48.71 -4.15
C GLY A 128 -39.42 50.22 -3.95
N LYS A 129 -38.50 50.92 -4.64
CA LYS A 129 -38.47 52.39 -4.71
C LYS A 129 -39.18 52.84 -5.99
N ARG A 130 -40.51 52.86 -5.98
CA ARG A 130 -41.36 53.62 -6.91
C ARG A 130 -42.52 54.21 -6.15
#